data_AF-A0A965LNI7-F1
#
_entry.id   AF-A0A965LNI7-F1
#
_cell.length_a   1.000
_cell.length_b   1.000
_cell.length_c   1.000
_cell.angle_alpha   90.00
_cell.angle_beta   90.00
_cell.angle_gamma   90.00
#
_symmetry.space_group_name_H-M   'P 1'
#
loop_
_entity.id
_entity.type
_entity.pdbx_description
1 polymer ?
#
loop_
_entity_poly.entity_id
_entity_poly.type
_entity_poly.pdbx_seq_one_letter_code
_entity_poly.pdbx_strand_id
1 'polypeptide(L)'
;MRWILGILVVLASAVALALLLMFNHGNLAIFWPPYRVDLSINTALVLLIGLVALMFLSSKALFQLISLPARVRSHREQRYRERALTAFREATVALAEGRFARAEKQSQLALHLPEQGGAASLIAARACHGLRALDRRDQWIERCAREFGLKDQALLLAADCAIQDRDGAAGLTALNALQARTARQVHALRLRLAALELEQQWQALLPVLAQLERRQMVAASAASALRLRAWRNLFSQTGSDLASTKSLWRQIGRDLAYESPIAESAIDAFRRAADFASAAEIADRVLRKRFSGTVVDQYAALDALSARDKLQLMEQWLKRWGPEAALLAALGRVCAEQQLWGKAEAYLRESMAKDDAPSTRLALARLLEQTERAQEAAGLYREAAQTQRPPSTSRQAPVMNAASSEAR
;
A
#
# COMPACT_ATOMS: atom_id res chain seq x y z
N MET A 1 -35.13 27.64 42.48
CA MET A 1 -36.43 28.11 43.00
C MET A 1 -36.94 27.35 44.22
N ARG A 2 -36.98 26.00 44.23
CA ARG A 2 -37.52 25.21 45.37
C ARG A 2 -36.82 25.46 46.72
N TRP A 3 -35.51 25.74 46.72
CA TRP A 3 -34.74 26.03 47.94
C TRP A 3 -35.01 27.42 48.51
N ILE A 4 -35.28 28.41 47.67
CA ILE A 4 -35.57 29.79 48.10
C ILE A 4 -36.97 29.85 48.73
N LEU A 5 -37.95 29.17 48.13
CA LEU A 5 -39.30 28.98 48.71
C LEU A 5 -39.24 28.26 50.06
N GLY A 6 -38.41 27.23 50.20
CA GLY A 6 -38.21 26.54 51.48
C GLY A 6 -37.66 27.46 52.58
N ILE A 7 -36.64 28.27 52.27
CA ILE A 7 -36.08 29.23 53.23
C ILE A 7 -37.10 30.30 53.62
N LEU A 8 -37.89 30.78 52.66
CA LEU A 8 -38.90 31.81 52.90
C LEU A 8 -40.05 31.31 53.77
N VAL A 9 -40.48 30.05 53.59
CA VAL A 9 -41.48 29.40 54.46
C VAL A 9 -40.92 29.17 55.88
N VAL A 10 -39.66 28.79 56.02
CA VAL A 10 -39.01 28.64 57.33
C VAL A 10 -38.86 29.99 58.04
N LEU A 11 -38.51 31.05 57.32
CA LEU A 11 -38.40 32.40 57.89
C LEU A 11 -39.77 32.94 58.32
N ALA A 12 -40.79 32.77 57.48
CA ALA A 12 -42.16 33.20 57.79
C ALA A 12 -42.74 32.42 58.99
N SER A 13 -42.48 31.12 59.08
CA SER A 13 -42.89 30.31 60.24
C SER A 13 -42.12 30.67 61.51
N ALA A 14 -40.82 31.00 61.42
CA ALA A 14 -40.04 31.47 62.57
C ALA A 14 -40.57 32.82 63.11
N VAL A 15 -40.91 33.76 62.23
CA VAL A 15 -41.50 35.06 62.61
C VAL A 15 -42.90 34.89 63.22
N ALA A 16 -43.73 34.04 62.62
CA ALA A 16 -45.06 33.73 63.16
C ALA A 16 -44.97 33.07 64.55
N LEU A 17 -44.01 32.16 64.75
CA LEU A 17 -43.79 31.48 66.02
C LEU A 17 -43.24 32.43 67.09
N ALA A 18 -42.34 33.35 66.73
CA ALA A 18 -41.82 34.37 67.64
C ALA A 18 -42.91 35.35 68.12
N LEU A 19 -43.84 35.72 67.24
CA LEU A 19 -45.01 36.54 67.60
C LEU A 19 -45.98 35.78 68.53
N LEU A 20 -46.13 34.47 68.33
CA LEU A 20 -47.01 33.61 69.15
C LEU A 20 -46.45 33.33 70.56
N LEU A 21 -45.12 33.32 70.69
CA LEU A 21 -44.37 33.18 71.94
C LEU A 21 -44.43 34.42 72.86
N MET A 22 -44.76 35.59 72.31
CA MET A 22 -44.73 36.86 73.05
C MET A 22 -45.87 37.00 74.07
N PHE A 23 -46.89 36.12 74.04
CA PHE A 23 -48.11 36.23 74.83
C PHE A 23 -48.34 35.12 75.88
N ASN A 24 -47.39 34.22 76.14
CA ASN A 24 -47.59 33.09 77.07
C ASN A 24 -46.60 33.09 78.25
N HIS A 25 -47.12 33.03 79.49
CA HIS A 25 -46.34 32.94 80.75
C HIS A 25 -46.36 31.52 81.36
N GLY A 26 -46.59 30.48 80.55
CA GLY A 26 -46.61 29.11 81.06
C GLY A 26 -45.20 28.53 81.24
N ASN A 27 -45.03 27.70 82.27
CA ASN A 27 -43.82 26.94 82.55
C ASN A 27 -44.06 25.45 82.29
N LEU A 28 -43.12 24.79 81.62
CA LEU A 28 -43.08 23.35 81.39
C LEU A 28 -42.18 22.72 82.47
N ALA A 29 -42.77 22.00 83.41
CA ALA A 29 -42.05 21.25 84.43
C ALA A 29 -41.87 19.80 83.97
N ILE A 30 -40.63 19.38 83.71
CA ILE A 30 -40.30 17.99 83.38
C ILE A 30 -39.82 17.32 84.67
N PHE A 31 -40.55 16.30 85.12
CA PHE A 31 -40.21 15.53 86.30
C PHE A 31 -39.55 14.21 85.91
N TRP A 32 -38.27 14.04 86.26
CA TRP A 32 -37.51 12.80 86.09
C TRP A 32 -36.78 12.50 87.41
N PRO A 33 -37.32 11.64 88.30
CA PRO A 33 -36.78 11.47 89.65
C PRO A 33 -35.28 11.15 89.67
N PRO A 34 -34.45 11.82 90.51
CA PRO A 34 -34.77 12.85 91.50
C PRO A 34 -34.73 14.31 90.99
N TYR A 35 -34.59 14.53 89.69
CA TYR A 35 -34.45 15.86 89.08
C TYR A 35 -35.80 16.44 88.64
N ARG A 36 -36.01 17.72 88.96
CA ARG A 36 -37.10 18.53 88.41
C ARG A 36 -36.49 19.67 87.61
N VAL A 37 -36.82 19.75 86.33
CA VAL A 37 -36.35 20.84 85.47
C VAL A 37 -37.57 21.67 85.06
N ASP A 38 -37.66 22.89 85.60
CA ASP A 38 -38.67 23.86 85.22
C ASP A 38 -38.12 24.74 84.10
N LEU A 39 -38.67 24.65 82.89
CA LEU A 39 -38.33 25.51 81.76
C LEU A 39 -39.49 26.45 81.45
N SER A 40 -39.18 27.68 81.03
CA SER A 40 -40.20 28.52 80.40
C SER A 40 -40.64 27.86 79.07
N ILE A 41 -41.92 27.97 78.70
CA ILE A 41 -42.42 27.45 77.41
C ILE A 41 -41.59 27.99 76.23
N ASN A 42 -41.11 29.24 76.34
CA ASN A 42 -40.30 29.86 75.30
C ASN A 42 -38.94 29.15 75.17
N THR A 43 -38.30 28.82 76.28
CA THR A 43 -37.04 28.04 76.29
C THR A 43 -37.25 26.63 75.74
N ALA A 44 -38.34 25.96 76.14
CA ALA A 44 -38.67 24.63 75.64
C ALA A 44 -38.91 24.63 74.12
N LEU A 45 -39.57 25.67 73.59
CA LEU A 45 -39.83 25.79 72.16
C LEU A 45 -38.55 26.06 71.35
N VAL A 46 -37.67 26.94 71.83
CA VAL A 46 -36.35 27.16 71.20
C VAL A 46 -35.52 25.87 71.19
N LEU A 47 -35.54 25.11 72.29
CA LEU A 47 -34.85 23.82 72.37
C LEU A 47 -35.41 22.81 71.36
N LEU A 48 -36.75 22.75 71.22
CA LEU A 48 -37.42 21.88 70.25
C LEU A 48 -37.08 22.27 68.81
N ILE A 49 -37.11 23.57 68.47
CA ILE A 49 -36.70 24.07 67.14
C ILE A 49 -35.23 23.74 66.89
N GLY A 50 -34.37 23.93 67.89
CA GLY A 50 -32.96 23.58 67.83
C GLY A 50 -32.74 22.09 67.57
N LEU A 51 -33.50 21.23 68.26
CA LEU A 51 -33.47 19.77 68.06
C LEU A 51 -33.90 19.37 66.65
N VAL A 52 -35.01 19.93 66.16
CA VAL A 52 -35.52 19.67 64.80
C VAL A 52 -34.53 20.17 63.75
N ALA A 53 -33.93 21.34 63.94
CA ALA A 53 -32.89 21.87 63.07
C ALA A 53 -31.65 20.96 63.08
N LEU A 54 -31.19 20.51 64.26
CA LEU A 54 -30.07 19.60 64.39
C LEU A 54 -30.34 18.25 63.71
N MET A 55 -31.54 17.70 63.88
CA MET A 55 -31.97 16.46 63.23
C MET A 55 -32.04 16.61 61.69
N PHE A 56 -32.51 17.77 61.20
CA PHE A 56 -32.52 18.06 59.77
C PHE A 56 -31.10 18.22 59.20
N LEU A 57 -30.22 18.96 59.89
CA LEU A 57 -28.82 19.15 59.47
C LEU A 57 -28.06 17.82 59.46
N SER A 58 -28.22 16.99 60.51
CA SER A 58 -27.57 15.67 60.60
C SER A 58 -28.08 14.70 59.53
N SER A 59 -29.39 14.67 59.26
CA SER A 59 -29.95 13.88 58.16
C SER A 59 -29.39 14.32 56.80
N LYS A 60 -29.33 15.64 56.54
CA LYS A 60 -28.73 16.18 55.31
C LYS A 60 -27.25 15.82 55.18
N ALA A 61 -26.48 15.92 56.26
CA ALA A 61 -25.07 15.52 56.29
C ALA A 61 -24.92 14.02 55.98
N LEU A 62 -25.76 13.17 56.57
CA LEU A 62 -25.76 11.73 56.32
C LEU A 62 -26.08 11.39 54.86
N PHE A 63 -27.10 12.03 54.27
CA PHE A 63 -27.45 11.85 52.85
C PHE A 63 -26.33 12.32 51.89
N GLN A 64 -25.63 13.41 52.23
CA GLN A 64 -24.48 13.87 51.45
C GLN A 64 -23.31 12.89 51.56
N LEU A 65 -23.01 12.39 52.77
CA LEU A 65 -21.91 11.45 52.99
C LEU A 65 -22.14 10.10 52.29
N ILE A 66 -23.38 9.61 52.25
CA ILE A 66 -23.74 8.36 51.55
C ILE A 66 -23.75 8.54 50.01
N SER A 67 -24.06 9.74 49.49
CA SER A 67 -24.13 9.99 48.04
C SER A 67 -22.82 10.48 47.39
N LEU A 68 -21.84 10.94 48.18
CA LEU A 68 -20.51 11.33 47.73
C LEU A 68 -19.70 10.20 47.03
N PRO A 69 -19.61 8.96 47.54
CA PRO A 69 -18.83 7.91 46.88
C PRO A 69 -19.35 7.58 45.48
N ALA A 70 -20.66 7.62 45.26
CA ALA A 70 -21.26 7.41 43.93
C ALA A 70 -20.93 8.55 42.95
N ARG A 71 -20.94 9.81 43.40
CA ARG A 71 -20.57 10.98 42.58
C ARG A 71 -19.08 11.04 42.26
N VAL A 72 -18.21 10.65 43.19
CA VAL A 72 -16.76 10.58 42.95
C VAL A 72 -16.43 9.43 42.01
N ARG A 73 -17.11 8.29 42.13
CA ARG A 73 -16.94 7.16 41.21
C ARG A 73 -17.29 7.53 39.77
N SER A 74 -18.43 8.21 39.55
CA SER A 74 -18.83 8.63 38.19
C SER A 74 -17.87 9.68 37.59
N HIS A 75 -17.38 10.65 38.38
CA HIS A 75 -16.39 11.62 37.91
C HIS A 75 -15.02 10.97 37.65
N ARG A 76 -14.65 9.98 38.45
CA ARG A 76 -13.40 9.23 38.25
C ARG A 76 -13.47 8.38 36.99
N GLU A 77 -14.59 7.70 36.76
CA GLU A 77 -14.86 6.96 35.51
C GLU A 77 -14.84 7.89 34.29
N GLN A 78 -15.44 9.09 34.37
CA GLN A 78 -15.37 10.10 33.30
C GLN A 78 -13.93 10.53 33.02
N ARG A 79 -13.15 10.89 34.05
CA ARG A 79 -11.74 11.28 33.88
C ARG A 79 -10.88 10.15 33.31
N TYR A 80 -11.13 8.90 33.68
CA TYR A 80 -10.41 7.77 33.10
C TYR A 80 -10.75 7.57 31.63
N ARG A 81 -12.04 7.70 31.25
CA ARG A 81 -12.46 7.67 29.84
C ARG A 81 -11.80 8.78 29.04
N GLU A 82 -11.83 10.02 29.53
CA GLU A 82 -11.17 11.16 28.88
C GLU A 82 -9.67 10.93 28.69
N ARG A 83 -8.99 10.38 29.71
CA ARG A 83 -7.56 10.04 29.61
C ARG A 83 -7.30 8.96 28.57
N ALA A 84 -8.12 7.90 28.50
CA ALA A 84 -7.97 6.85 27.49
C ALA A 84 -8.21 7.38 26.07
N LEU A 85 -9.21 8.25 25.88
CA LEU A 85 -9.48 8.93 24.60
C LEU A 85 -8.32 9.83 24.18
N THR A 86 -7.77 10.60 25.11
CA THR A 86 -6.60 11.44 24.84
C THR A 86 -5.39 10.60 24.50
N ALA A 87 -5.14 9.51 25.23
CA ALA A 87 -4.06 8.57 24.92
C ALA A 87 -4.23 7.94 23.53
N PHE A 88 -5.45 7.55 23.15
CA PHE A 88 -5.72 7.04 21.80
C PHE A 88 -5.39 8.07 20.71
N ARG A 89 -5.79 9.33 20.90
CA ARG A 89 -5.45 10.43 19.98
C ARG A 89 -3.94 10.70 19.94
N GLU A 90 -3.26 10.65 21.08
CA GLU A 90 -1.80 10.79 21.11
C GLU A 90 -1.10 9.61 20.43
N ALA A 91 -1.64 8.39 20.54
CA ALA A 91 -1.09 7.22 19.87
C ALA A 91 -1.18 7.33 18.34
N THR A 92 -2.32 7.82 17.81
CA THR A 92 -2.47 8.02 16.36
C THR A 92 -1.54 9.11 15.84
N VAL A 93 -1.42 10.24 16.54
CA VAL A 93 -0.49 11.32 16.19
C VAL A 93 0.96 10.84 16.27
N ALA A 94 1.35 10.18 17.36
CA ALA A 94 2.70 9.65 17.52
C ALA A 94 3.06 8.62 16.44
N LEU A 95 2.11 7.78 16.01
CA LEU A 95 2.33 6.85 14.90
C LEU A 95 2.59 7.59 13.59
N ALA A 96 1.80 8.64 13.30
CA ALA A 96 1.97 9.46 12.10
C ALA A 96 3.29 10.26 12.10
N GLU A 97 3.75 10.68 13.29
CA GLU A 97 5.05 11.34 13.49
C GLU A 97 6.24 10.36 13.44
N GLY A 98 6.01 9.04 13.34
CA GLY A 98 7.05 8.02 13.41
C GLY A 98 7.62 7.78 14.81
N ARG A 99 7.01 8.36 15.86
CA ARG A 99 7.41 8.16 17.27
C ARG A 99 6.83 6.86 17.81
N PHE A 100 7.28 5.73 17.27
CA PHE A 100 6.69 4.42 17.49
C PHE A 100 6.65 3.98 18.97
N ALA A 101 7.71 4.22 19.74
CA ALA A 101 7.73 3.86 21.17
C ALA A 101 6.66 4.61 21.97
N ARG A 102 6.41 5.89 21.64
CA ARG A 102 5.34 6.68 22.25
C ARG A 102 3.97 6.17 21.80
N ALA A 103 3.81 5.85 20.51
CA ALA A 103 2.56 5.33 19.96
C ALA A 103 2.14 4.04 20.67
N GLU A 104 3.05 3.07 20.82
CA GLU A 104 2.77 1.82 21.53
C GLU A 104 2.37 2.06 23.00
N LYS A 105 3.14 2.90 23.72
CA LYS A 105 2.85 3.22 25.13
C LYS A 105 1.47 3.89 25.29
N GLN A 106 1.12 4.82 24.41
CA GLN A 106 -0.17 5.50 24.45
C GLN A 106 -1.32 4.58 24.06
N SER A 107 -1.11 3.66 23.10
CA SER A 107 -2.08 2.61 22.77
C SER A 107 -2.37 1.68 23.95
N GLN A 108 -1.36 1.34 24.77
CA GLN A 108 -1.57 0.55 25.99
C GLN A 108 -2.51 1.26 26.98
N LEU A 109 -2.34 2.58 27.16
CA LEU A 109 -3.22 3.38 28.01
C LEU A 109 -4.64 3.49 27.45
N ALA A 110 -4.79 3.46 26.12
CA ALA A 110 -6.10 3.46 25.45
C ALA A 110 -6.89 2.16 25.62
N LEU A 111 -6.25 1.04 26.00
CA LEU A 111 -6.93 -0.25 26.25
C LEU A 111 -7.95 -0.18 27.40
N HIS A 112 -7.83 0.80 28.29
CA HIS A 112 -8.81 1.03 29.35
C HIS A 112 -10.22 1.37 28.83
N LEU A 113 -10.35 1.67 27.53
CA LEU A 113 -11.63 1.81 26.85
C LEU A 113 -11.85 0.63 25.87
N PRO A 114 -12.67 -0.37 26.24
CA PRO A 114 -12.85 -1.59 25.43
C PRO A 114 -13.32 -1.29 23.99
N GLU A 115 -14.15 -0.27 23.82
CA GLU A 115 -14.66 0.20 22.53
C GLU A 115 -13.54 0.60 21.55
N GLN A 116 -12.39 1.05 22.06
CA GLN A 116 -11.24 1.47 21.26
C GLN A 116 -10.06 0.50 21.33
N GLY A 117 -10.12 -0.51 22.20
CA GLY A 117 -9.00 -1.42 22.46
C GLY A 117 -8.53 -2.17 21.22
N GLY A 118 -9.45 -2.54 20.32
CA GLY A 118 -9.11 -3.15 19.03
C GLY A 118 -8.31 -2.21 18.12
N ALA A 119 -8.78 -0.97 17.94
CA ALA A 119 -8.08 0.04 17.13
C ALA A 119 -6.73 0.44 17.76
N ALA A 120 -6.68 0.58 19.08
CA ALA A 120 -5.45 0.85 19.82
C ALA A 120 -4.43 -0.29 19.65
N SER A 121 -4.88 -1.55 19.66
CA SER A 121 -4.04 -2.74 19.42
C SER A 121 -3.47 -2.76 18.01
N LEU A 122 -4.23 -2.35 16.99
CA LEU A 122 -3.71 -2.21 15.61
C LEU A 122 -2.63 -1.13 15.51
N ILE A 123 -2.82 0.01 16.17
CA ILE A 123 -1.81 1.09 16.24
C ILE A 123 -0.55 0.58 16.96
N ALA A 124 -0.71 -0.14 18.07
CA ALA A 124 0.40 -0.70 18.84
C ALA A 124 1.19 -1.73 18.03
N ALA A 125 0.50 -2.64 17.32
CA ALA A 125 1.12 -3.61 16.44
C ALA A 125 1.93 -2.92 15.32
N ARG A 126 1.36 -1.90 14.66
CA ARG A 126 2.07 -1.15 13.61
C ARG A 126 3.26 -0.37 14.17
N ALA A 127 3.13 0.21 15.36
CA ALA A 127 4.24 0.85 16.05
C ALA A 127 5.36 -0.16 16.39
N CYS A 128 5.02 -1.34 16.91
CA CYS A 128 5.99 -2.41 17.19
C CYS A 128 6.71 -2.88 15.93
N HIS A 129 6.01 -2.97 14.80
CA HIS A 129 6.63 -3.27 13.51
C HIS A 129 7.65 -2.19 13.11
N GLY A 130 7.31 -0.91 13.25
CA GLY A 130 8.24 0.21 13.03
C GLY A 130 9.45 0.20 13.96
N LEU A 131 9.31 -0.32 15.19
CA LEU A 131 10.41 -0.54 16.14
C LEU A 131 11.22 -1.81 15.88
N ARG A 132 10.83 -2.64 14.90
CA ARG A 132 11.37 -4.00 14.69
C ARG A 132 11.20 -4.93 15.91
N ALA A 133 10.21 -4.66 16.77
CA ALA A 133 9.88 -5.50 17.92
C ALA A 133 8.83 -6.57 17.53
N LEU A 134 9.28 -7.61 16.79
CA LEU A 134 8.40 -8.59 16.14
C LEU A 134 7.55 -9.39 17.13
N ASP A 135 8.11 -9.84 18.25
CA ASP A 135 7.36 -10.61 19.26
C ASP A 135 6.20 -9.80 19.84
N ARG A 136 6.44 -8.53 20.14
CA ARG A 136 5.41 -7.62 20.65
C ARG A 136 4.38 -7.29 19.58
N ARG A 137 4.80 -7.09 18.32
CA ARG A 137 3.89 -6.92 17.18
C ARG A 137 2.91 -8.09 17.11
N ASP A 138 3.41 -9.32 17.17
CA ASP A 138 2.60 -10.52 16.99
C ASP A 138 1.64 -10.73 18.16
N GLN A 139 2.07 -10.42 19.40
CA GLN A 139 1.18 -10.38 20.56
C GLN A 139 0.03 -9.36 20.39
N TRP A 140 0.32 -8.17 19.85
CA TRP A 140 -0.70 -7.15 19.59
C TRP A 140 -1.69 -7.58 18.50
N ILE A 141 -1.20 -8.24 17.44
CA ILE A 141 -2.03 -8.79 16.37
C ILE A 141 -2.95 -9.90 16.92
N GLU A 142 -2.40 -10.81 17.72
CA GLU A 142 -3.16 -11.90 18.35
C GLU A 142 -4.22 -11.36 19.31
N ARG A 143 -3.86 -10.40 20.17
CA ARG A 143 -4.80 -9.70 21.06
C ARG A 143 -5.93 -9.05 20.27
N CYS A 144 -5.61 -8.33 19.19
CA CYS A 144 -6.60 -7.69 18.33
C CYS A 144 -7.61 -8.72 17.77
N ALA A 145 -7.12 -9.86 17.32
CA ALA A 145 -7.96 -10.93 16.76
C ALA A 145 -8.81 -11.63 17.83
N ARG A 146 -8.25 -11.97 18.99
CA ARG A 146 -8.90 -12.79 20.02
C ARG A 146 -9.75 -11.98 21.00
N GLU A 147 -9.20 -10.91 21.57
CA GLU A 147 -9.87 -10.15 22.64
C GLU A 147 -10.94 -9.20 22.07
N PHE A 148 -10.72 -8.66 20.88
CA PHE A 148 -11.61 -7.66 20.27
C PHE A 148 -12.39 -8.15 19.05
N GLY A 149 -12.21 -9.41 18.64
CA GLY A 149 -12.90 -10.00 17.50
C GLY A 149 -12.55 -9.40 16.13
N LEU A 150 -11.46 -8.62 16.04
CA LEU A 150 -11.02 -7.94 14.81
C LEU A 150 -10.06 -8.80 13.99
N LYS A 151 -10.40 -10.08 13.79
CA LYS A 151 -9.52 -11.07 13.13
C LYS A 151 -9.10 -10.64 11.73
N ASP A 152 -10.04 -10.16 10.92
CA ASP A 152 -9.77 -9.73 9.54
C ASP A 152 -8.83 -8.51 9.48
N GLN A 153 -9.00 -7.54 10.38
CA GLN A 153 -8.13 -6.36 10.48
C GLN A 153 -6.73 -6.73 10.96
N ALA A 154 -6.63 -7.67 11.91
CA ALA A 154 -5.37 -8.22 12.39
C ALA A 154 -4.62 -8.95 11.26
N LEU A 155 -5.32 -9.77 10.46
CA LEU A 155 -4.74 -10.45 9.29
C LEU A 155 -4.28 -9.49 8.20
N LEU A 156 -5.04 -8.40 7.94
CA LEU A 156 -4.61 -7.37 6.99
C LEU A 156 -3.33 -6.67 7.45
N LEU A 157 -3.23 -6.34 8.75
CA LEU A 157 -2.03 -5.75 9.32
C LEU A 157 -0.85 -6.72 9.26
N ALA A 158 -1.07 -8.00 9.59
CA ALA A 158 -0.05 -9.03 9.49
C ALA A 158 0.47 -9.18 8.04
N ALA A 159 -0.43 -9.18 7.06
CA ALA A 159 -0.08 -9.24 5.64
C ALA A 159 0.74 -8.03 5.19
N ASP A 160 0.34 -6.83 5.58
CA ASP A 160 1.06 -5.59 5.28
C ASP A 160 2.47 -5.60 5.90
N CYS A 161 2.60 -6.00 7.17
CA CYS A 161 3.90 -6.16 7.81
C CYS A 161 4.80 -7.19 7.09
N ALA A 162 4.25 -8.34 6.71
CA ALA A 162 5.00 -9.37 5.98
C ALA A 162 5.50 -8.87 4.62
N ILE A 163 4.66 -8.14 3.88
CA ILE A 163 5.06 -7.53 2.59
C ILE A 163 6.17 -6.49 2.78
N GLN A 164 6.10 -5.67 3.84
CA GLN A 164 7.16 -4.71 4.19
C GLN A 164 8.47 -5.41 4.56
N ASP A 165 8.40 -6.59 5.15
CA ASP A 165 9.54 -7.47 5.46
C ASP A 165 10.03 -8.30 4.26
N ARG A 166 9.43 -8.11 3.07
CA ARG A 166 9.66 -8.90 1.84
C ARG A 166 9.36 -10.40 1.98
N ASP A 167 8.52 -10.78 2.94
CA ASP A 167 7.98 -12.12 3.10
C ASP A 167 6.61 -12.21 2.42
N GLY A 168 6.63 -12.50 1.11
CA GLY A 168 5.40 -12.63 0.33
C GLY A 168 4.57 -13.85 0.73
N ALA A 169 5.22 -14.95 1.07
CA ALA A 169 4.59 -16.20 1.49
C ALA A 169 3.76 -16.05 2.77
N ALA A 170 4.32 -15.42 3.82
CA ALA A 170 3.57 -15.13 5.04
C ALA A 170 2.40 -14.16 4.75
N GLY A 171 2.64 -13.16 3.89
CA GLY A 171 1.59 -12.23 3.43
C GLY A 171 0.43 -12.94 2.75
N LEU A 172 0.70 -13.84 1.80
CA LEU A 172 -0.32 -14.64 1.12
C LEU A 172 -1.06 -15.56 2.09
N THR A 173 -0.37 -16.15 3.06
CA THR A 173 -0.97 -17.00 4.10
C THR A 173 -2.01 -16.22 4.91
N ALA A 174 -1.65 -15.03 5.38
CA ALA A 174 -2.56 -14.16 6.12
C ALA A 174 -3.75 -13.70 5.25
N LEU A 175 -3.52 -13.34 3.98
CA LEU A 175 -4.56 -12.90 3.05
C LEU A 175 -5.51 -14.03 2.64
N ASN A 176 -5.06 -15.27 2.57
CA ASN A 176 -5.90 -16.44 2.29
C ASN A 176 -6.83 -16.79 3.46
N ALA A 177 -6.48 -16.40 4.68
CA ALA A 177 -7.28 -16.62 5.87
C ALA A 177 -8.41 -15.58 6.06
N LEU A 178 -8.46 -14.53 5.22
CA LEU A 178 -9.49 -13.49 5.29
C LEU A 178 -10.87 -14.01 4.89
N GLN A 179 -11.92 -13.46 5.51
CA GLN A 179 -13.28 -13.70 5.03
C GLN A 179 -13.50 -13.13 3.63
N ALA A 180 -14.38 -13.76 2.85
CA ALA A 180 -14.63 -13.40 1.45
C ALA A 180 -15.01 -11.93 1.23
N ARG A 181 -15.72 -11.30 2.18
CA ARG A 181 -16.08 -9.87 2.11
C ARG A 181 -14.84 -8.98 2.21
N THR A 182 -13.95 -9.27 3.15
CA THR A 182 -12.72 -8.50 3.39
C THR A 182 -11.68 -8.75 2.31
N ALA A 183 -11.54 -10.00 1.84
CA ALA A 183 -10.65 -10.36 0.74
C ALA A 183 -10.97 -9.60 -0.57
N ARG A 184 -12.22 -9.15 -0.74
CA ARG A 184 -12.66 -8.33 -1.89
C ARG A 184 -12.44 -6.83 -1.71
N GLN A 185 -11.97 -6.35 -0.57
CA GLN A 185 -11.66 -4.94 -0.37
C GLN A 185 -10.43 -4.52 -1.18
N VAL A 186 -10.39 -3.25 -1.61
CA VAL A 186 -9.29 -2.74 -2.45
C VAL A 186 -7.93 -2.88 -1.75
N HIS A 187 -7.86 -2.62 -0.44
CA HIS A 187 -6.62 -2.75 0.32
C HIS A 187 -6.11 -4.19 0.33
N ALA A 188 -6.97 -5.18 0.61
CA ALA A 188 -6.62 -6.59 0.57
C ALA A 188 -6.10 -7.03 -0.80
N LEU A 189 -6.76 -6.58 -1.88
CA LEU A 189 -6.34 -6.86 -3.25
C LEU A 189 -4.97 -6.25 -3.58
N ARG A 190 -4.68 -5.03 -3.11
CA ARG A 190 -3.37 -4.39 -3.29
C ARG A 190 -2.26 -5.15 -2.56
N LEU A 191 -2.51 -5.56 -1.31
CA LEU A 191 -1.58 -6.40 -0.56
C LEU A 191 -1.35 -7.74 -1.25
N ARG A 192 -2.42 -8.38 -1.74
CA ARG A 192 -2.33 -9.62 -2.50
C ARG A 192 -1.51 -9.46 -3.78
N LEU A 193 -1.72 -8.37 -4.53
CA LEU A 193 -0.94 -8.07 -5.72
C LEU A 193 0.56 -7.97 -5.41
N ALA A 194 0.92 -7.22 -4.36
CA ALA A 194 2.31 -7.06 -3.93
C ALA A 194 2.93 -8.38 -3.46
N ALA A 195 2.20 -9.18 -2.68
CA ALA A 195 2.68 -10.48 -2.21
C ALA A 195 2.87 -11.49 -3.36
N LEU A 196 1.95 -11.51 -4.34
CA LEU A 196 2.09 -12.34 -5.54
C LEU A 196 3.27 -11.91 -6.43
N GLU A 197 3.57 -10.62 -6.49
CA GLU A 197 4.75 -10.10 -7.21
C GLU A 197 6.06 -10.52 -6.53
N LEU A 198 6.13 -10.45 -5.19
CA LEU A 198 7.30 -10.92 -4.42
C LEU A 198 7.56 -12.41 -4.64
N GLU A 199 6.51 -13.23 -4.60
CA GLU A 199 6.60 -14.69 -4.81
C GLU A 199 6.68 -15.08 -6.30
N GLN A 200 6.69 -14.12 -7.22
CA GLN A 200 6.70 -14.36 -8.68
C GLN A 200 5.58 -15.30 -9.17
N GLN A 201 4.43 -15.27 -8.49
CA GLN A 201 3.25 -16.07 -8.83
C GLN A 201 2.40 -15.36 -9.91
N TRP A 202 2.98 -15.20 -11.10
CA TRP A 202 2.43 -14.38 -12.19
C TRP A 202 1.04 -14.82 -12.66
N GLN A 203 0.74 -16.12 -12.65
CA GLN A 203 -0.55 -16.64 -13.10
C GLN A 203 -1.69 -16.25 -12.15
N ALA A 204 -1.45 -16.25 -10.85
CA ALA A 204 -2.41 -15.78 -9.84
C ALA A 204 -2.48 -14.24 -9.78
N LEU A 205 -1.43 -13.54 -10.21
CA LEU A 205 -1.34 -12.08 -10.22
C LEU A 205 -2.30 -11.44 -11.24
N LEU A 206 -2.36 -11.98 -12.45
CA LEU A 206 -3.18 -11.45 -13.55
C LEU A 206 -4.67 -11.21 -13.20
N PRO A 207 -5.41 -12.16 -12.60
CA PRO A 207 -6.81 -11.93 -12.24
C PRO A 207 -6.98 -10.88 -11.13
N VAL A 208 -6.03 -10.78 -10.19
CA VAL A 208 -6.06 -9.74 -9.14
C VAL A 208 -5.83 -8.36 -9.76
N LEU A 209 -4.88 -8.25 -10.68
CA LEU A 209 -4.62 -7.02 -11.44
C LEU A 209 -5.87 -6.57 -12.22
N ALA A 210 -6.51 -7.48 -12.96
CA ALA A 210 -7.73 -7.18 -13.71
C ALA A 210 -8.91 -6.77 -12.81
N GLN A 211 -8.98 -7.26 -11.56
CA GLN A 211 -9.97 -6.79 -10.59
C GLN A 211 -9.69 -5.36 -10.12
N LEU A 212 -8.42 -5.01 -9.89
CA LEU A 212 -8.02 -3.67 -9.47
C LEU A 212 -8.22 -2.63 -10.59
N GLU A 213 -7.95 -3.00 -11.84
CA GLU A 213 -8.18 -2.15 -13.01
C GLU A 213 -9.65 -1.83 -13.24
N ARG A 214 -10.53 -2.85 -13.14
CA ARG A 214 -11.98 -2.64 -13.25
C ARG A 214 -12.53 -1.65 -12.21
N ARG A 215 -11.85 -1.52 -11.08
CA ARG A 215 -12.18 -0.57 -10.01
C ARG A 215 -11.44 0.76 -10.12
N GLN A 216 -10.63 0.96 -11.17
CA GLN A 216 -9.81 2.15 -11.39
C GLN A 216 -8.84 2.45 -10.23
N MET A 217 -8.37 1.40 -9.54
CA MET A 217 -7.50 1.53 -8.36
C MET A 217 -6.01 1.49 -8.69
N VAL A 218 -5.68 1.29 -9.97
CA VAL A 218 -4.32 1.24 -10.52
C VAL A 218 -4.32 2.04 -11.82
N ALA A 219 -3.28 2.85 -12.03
CA ALA A 219 -3.11 3.59 -13.28
C ALA A 219 -2.95 2.62 -14.46
N ALA A 220 -3.61 2.92 -15.60
CA ALA A 220 -3.61 2.04 -16.77
C ALA A 220 -2.19 1.72 -17.27
N SER A 221 -1.27 2.69 -17.20
CA SER A 221 0.15 2.50 -17.57
C SER A 221 0.91 1.57 -16.61
N ALA A 222 0.65 1.68 -15.31
CA ALA A 222 1.27 0.80 -14.32
C ALA A 222 0.75 -0.63 -14.46
N ALA A 223 -0.55 -0.78 -14.71
CA ALA A 223 -1.16 -2.09 -14.92
C ALA A 223 -0.70 -2.74 -16.23
N SER A 224 -0.58 -1.99 -17.33
CA SER A 224 -0.05 -2.53 -18.59
C SER A 224 1.41 -2.98 -18.45
N ALA A 225 2.26 -2.19 -17.78
CA ALA A 225 3.64 -2.55 -17.51
C ALA A 225 3.77 -3.83 -16.64
N LEU A 226 2.97 -3.94 -15.58
CA LEU A 226 2.96 -5.13 -14.72
C LEU A 226 2.42 -6.36 -15.46
N ARG A 227 1.38 -6.20 -16.28
CA ARG A 227 0.82 -7.26 -17.11
C ARG A 227 1.84 -7.79 -18.11
N LEU A 228 2.56 -6.89 -18.78
CA LEU A 228 3.64 -7.26 -19.68
C LEU A 228 4.73 -8.05 -18.97
N ARG A 229 5.16 -7.57 -17.80
CA ARG A 229 6.14 -8.29 -16.96
C ARG A 229 5.64 -9.69 -16.59
N ALA A 230 4.36 -9.82 -16.20
CA ALA A 230 3.77 -11.10 -15.86
C ALA A 230 3.79 -12.08 -17.04
N TRP A 231 3.30 -11.66 -18.22
CA TRP A 231 3.31 -12.51 -19.41
C TRP A 231 4.72 -12.89 -19.86
N ARG A 232 5.66 -11.95 -19.84
CA ARG A 232 7.06 -12.23 -20.20
C ARG A 232 7.67 -13.31 -19.30
N ASN A 233 7.43 -13.22 -17.98
CA ASN A 233 7.92 -14.24 -17.06
C ASN A 233 7.21 -15.58 -17.26
N LEU A 234 5.90 -15.60 -17.48
CA LEU A 234 5.15 -16.82 -17.77
C LEU A 234 5.68 -17.53 -19.03
N PHE A 235 5.90 -16.79 -20.11
CA PHE A 235 6.52 -17.33 -21.32
C PHE A 235 7.97 -17.77 -21.09
N SER A 236 8.74 -17.10 -20.24
CA SER A 236 10.09 -17.55 -19.91
C SER A 236 10.08 -18.92 -19.20
N GLN A 237 9.10 -19.15 -18.33
CA GLN A 237 8.94 -20.38 -17.52
C GLN A 237 8.51 -21.61 -18.32
N THR A 238 7.92 -21.46 -19.52
CA THR A 238 7.57 -22.61 -20.38
C THR A 238 8.81 -23.31 -20.97
N GLY A 239 9.96 -22.63 -21.01
CA GLY A 239 11.18 -23.19 -21.58
C GLY A 239 11.01 -23.56 -23.06
N SER A 240 11.20 -24.83 -23.37
CA SER A 240 11.03 -25.41 -24.72
C SER A 240 9.78 -26.28 -24.86
N ASP A 241 8.89 -26.28 -23.87
CA ASP A 241 7.64 -27.05 -23.96
C ASP A 241 6.60 -26.33 -24.83
N LEU A 242 6.28 -26.96 -25.96
CA LEU A 242 5.30 -26.45 -26.92
C LEU A 242 3.87 -26.50 -26.37
N ALA A 243 3.52 -27.53 -25.60
CA ALA A 243 2.17 -27.74 -25.13
C ALA A 243 1.77 -26.63 -24.13
N SER A 244 2.64 -26.35 -23.15
CA SER A 244 2.46 -25.23 -22.23
C SER A 244 2.46 -23.88 -22.94
N THR A 245 3.35 -23.64 -23.90
CA THR A 245 3.40 -22.38 -24.67
C THR A 245 2.08 -22.16 -25.44
N LYS A 246 1.56 -23.18 -26.12
CA LYS A 246 0.26 -23.12 -26.83
C LYS A 246 -0.91 -22.94 -25.88
N SER A 247 -0.88 -23.58 -24.71
CA SER A 247 -1.91 -23.41 -23.68
C SER A 247 -1.91 -21.98 -23.15
N LEU A 248 -0.73 -21.44 -22.86
CA LEU A 248 -0.56 -20.09 -22.34
C LEU A 248 -1.03 -19.03 -23.34
N TRP A 249 -0.63 -19.16 -24.61
CA TRP A 249 -1.10 -18.27 -25.68
C TRP A 249 -2.62 -18.25 -25.82
N ARG A 250 -3.28 -19.41 -25.69
CA ARG A 250 -4.74 -19.53 -25.76
C ARG A 250 -5.46 -18.85 -24.59
N GLN A 251 -4.81 -18.68 -23.45
CA GLN A 251 -5.39 -17.97 -22.29
C GLN A 251 -5.39 -16.44 -22.48
N ILE A 252 -4.56 -15.92 -23.38
CA ILE A 252 -4.49 -14.49 -23.65
C ILE A 252 -5.69 -14.08 -24.51
N GLY A 253 -6.42 -13.05 -24.08
CA GLY A 253 -7.50 -12.47 -24.89
C GLY A 253 -6.97 -11.98 -26.25
N ARG A 254 -7.73 -12.21 -27.33
CA ARG A 254 -7.27 -11.92 -28.71
C ARG A 254 -6.78 -10.49 -28.90
N ASP A 255 -7.40 -9.51 -28.25
CA ASP A 255 -7.00 -8.11 -28.38
C ASP A 255 -5.65 -7.84 -27.72
N LEU A 256 -5.44 -8.43 -26.53
CA LEU A 256 -4.21 -8.30 -25.75
C LEU A 256 -3.05 -9.09 -26.37
N ALA A 257 -3.32 -10.25 -26.97
CA ALA A 257 -2.30 -11.16 -27.50
C ALA A 257 -1.40 -10.51 -28.56
N TYR A 258 -1.96 -9.60 -29.37
CA TYR A 258 -1.23 -8.92 -30.44
C TYR A 258 -0.74 -7.51 -30.04
N GLU A 259 -0.77 -7.16 -28.75
CA GLU A 259 0.02 -6.02 -28.28
C GLU A 259 1.51 -6.34 -28.43
N SER A 260 2.26 -5.46 -29.11
CA SER A 260 3.66 -5.70 -29.53
C SER A 260 4.52 -6.36 -28.45
N PRO A 261 4.56 -5.84 -27.19
CA PRO A 261 5.49 -6.37 -26.21
C PRO A 261 5.15 -7.79 -25.70
N ILE A 262 3.85 -8.14 -25.69
CA ILE A 262 3.40 -9.48 -25.30
C ILE A 262 3.66 -10.46 -26.45
N ALA A 263 3.36 -10.04 -27.68
CA ALA A 263 3.62 -10.84 -28.86
C ALA A 263 5.12 -11.13 -29.05
N GLU A 264 6.00 -10.15 -28.80
CA GLU A 264 7.46 -10.34 -28.80
C GLU A 264 7.89 -11.46 -27.84
N SER A 265 7.33 -11.47 -26.63
CA SER A 265 7.61 -12.53 -25.63
C SER A 265 7.09 -13.90 -26.08
N ALA A 266 5.95 -13.93 -26.77
CA ALA A 266 5.36 -15.15 -27.30
C ALA A 266 6.15 -15.71 -28.49
N ILE A 267 6.59 -14.86 -29.42
CA ILE A 267 7.43 -15.25 -30.58
C ILE A 267 8.71 -15.94 -30.08
N ASP A 268 9.38 -15.36 -29.08
CA ASP A 268 10.57 -15.97 -28.48
C ASP A 268 10.28 -17.31 -27.76
N ALA A 269 9.11 -17.47 -27.15
CA ALA A 269 8.71 -18.74 -26.55
C ALA A 269 8.42 -19.82 -27.61
N PHE A 270 7.68 -19.48 -28.67
CA PHE A 270 7.42 -20.40 -29.79
C PHE A 270 8.70 -20.80 -30.53
N ARG A 271 9.63 -19.85 -30.70
CA ARG A 271 10.96 -20.12 -31.27
C ARG A 271 11.75 -21.12 -30.40
N ARG A 272 11.78 -20.94 -29.07
CA ARG A 272 12.45 -21.88 -28.13
C ARG A 272 11.80 -23.27 -28.10
N ALA A 273 10.49 -23.34 -28.36
CA ALA A 273 9.74 -24.58 -28.48
C ALA A 273 9.77 -25.19 -29.91
N ALA A 274 10.60 -24.64 -30.81
CA ALA A 274 10.77 -25.07 -32.19
C ALA A 274 9.50 -25.06 -33.07
N ASP A 275 8.46 -24.31 -32.68
CA ASP A 275 7.26 -24.08 -33.50
C ASP A 275 7.37 -22.74 -34.23
N PHE A 276 8.22 -22.74 -35.25
CA PHE A 276 8.52 -21.57 -36.05
C PHE A 276 7.33 -21.10 -36.91
N ALA A 277 6.41 -22.00 -37.25
CA ALA A 277 5.21 -21.66 -38.00
C ALA A 277 4.28 -20.75 -37.18
N SER A 278 4.03 -21.11 -35.91
CA SER A 278 3.25 -20.26 -35.00
C SER A 278 3.95 -18.93 -34.73
N ALA A 279 5.27 -18.93 -34.55
CA ALA A 279 6.07 -17.71 -34.36
C ALA A 279 5.95 -16.75 -35.57
N ALA A 280 6.06 -17.29 -36.78
CA ALA A 280 5.91 -16.55 -38.03
C ALA A 280 4.49 -15.97 -38.20
N GLU A 281 3.45 -16.76 -37.89
CA GLU A 281 2.06 -16.30 -37.96
C GLU A 281 1.79 -15.14 -36.99
N ILE A 282 2.31 -15.22 -35.76
CA ILE A 282 2.17 -14.16 -34.77
C ILE A 282 2.87 -12.89 -35.25
N ALA A 283 4.11 -13.01 -35.76
CA ALA A 283 4.87 -11.88 -36.29
C ALA A 283 4.10 -11.17 -37.43
N ASP A 284 3.57 -11.91 -38.40
CA ASP A 284 2.78 -11.34 -39.50
C ASP A 284 1.53 -10.63 -39.00
N ARG A 285 0.78 -11.24 -38.08
CA ARG A 285 -0.45 -10.63 -37.53
C ARG A 285 -0.15 -9.34 -36.77
N VAL A 286 0.95 -9.28 -36.02
CA VAL A 286 1.38 -8.04 -35.33
C VAL A 286 1.76 -6.98 -36.35
N LEU A 287 2.63 -7.32 -37.31
CA LEU A 287 3.13 -6.38 -38.32
C LEU A 287 2.05 -5.93 -39.32
N ARG A 288 0.94 -6.67 -39.46
CA ARG A 288 -0.27 -6.20 -40.16
C ARG A 288 -1.03 -5.11 -39.41
N LYS A 289 -0.81 -4.94 -38.11
CA LYS A 289 -1.50 -3.91 -37.30
C LYS A 289 -0.58 -2.75 -36.95
N ARG A 290 0.65 -3.06 -36.55
CA ARG A 290 1.62 -2.07 -36.06
C ARG A 290 3.04 -2.51 -36.42
N PHE A 291 3.83 -1.58 -36.93
CA PHE A 291 5.24 -1.81 -37.14
C PHE A 291 6.00 -1.97 -35.80
N SER A 292 6.84 -2.99 -35.69
CA SER A 292 7.78 -3.20 -34.58
C SER A 292 9.08 -3.76 -35.13
N GLY A 293 10.18 -3.02 -34.96
CA GLY A 293 11.52 -3.46 -35.39
C GLY A 293 11.95 -4.75 -34.69
N THR A 294 11.65 -4.89 -33.39
CA THR A 294 11.95 -6.09 -32.61
C THR A 294 11.28 -7.33 -33.19
N VAL A 295 10.00 -7.23 -33.59
CA VAL A 295 9.27 -8.35 -34.19
C VAL A 295 9.85 -8.75 -35.55
N VAL A 296 10.29 -7.76 -36.34
CA VAL A 296 10.97 -8.02 -37.61
C VAL A 296 12.29 -8.76 -37.40
N ASP A 297 13.09 -8.33 -36.42
CA ASP A 297 14.35 -8.99 -36.07
C ASP A 297 14.12 -10.42 -35.57
N GLN A 298 13.13 -10.63 -34.70
CA GLN A 298 12.74 -11.96 -34.20
C GLN A 298 12.28 -12.88 -35.34
N TYR A 299 11.52 -12.35 -36.30
CA TYR A 299 11.08 -13.12 -37.47
C TYR A 299 12.24 -13.52 -38.38
N ALA A 300 13.18 -12.59 -38.64
CA ALA A 300 14.36 -12.88 -39.45
C ALA A 300 15.22 -14.00 -38.83
N ALA A 301 15.30 -14.05 -37.49
CA ALA A 301 16.04 -15.05 -36.73
C ALA A 301 15.36 -16.43 -36.61
N LEU A 302 14.23 -16.68 -37.29
CA LEU A 302 13.57 -17.99 -37.27
C LEU A 302 14.28 -18.98 -38.22
N ASP A 303 15.26 -19.72 -37.73
CA ASP A 303 16.17 -20.55 -38.55
C ASP A 303 15.49 -21.61 -39.43
N ALA A 304 14.37 -22.19 -38.98
CA ALA A 304 13.72 -23.28 -39.72
C ALA A 304 12.81 -22.82 -40.89
N LEU A 305 12.56 -21.51 -41.05
CA LEU A 305 11.84 -21.00 -42.22
C LEU A 305 12.78 -20.87 -43.41
N SER A 306 12.30 -21.25 -44.59
CA SER A 306 13.06 -21.02 -45.82
C SER A 306 13.32 -19.51 -46.00
N ALA A 307 14.52 -19.15 -46.45
CA ALA A 307 14.83 -17.75 -46.68
C ALA A 307 13.96 -17.13 -47.76
N ARG A 308 13.45 -17.92 -48.71
CA ARG A 308 12.47 -17.49 -49.70
C ARG A 308 11.17 -17.02 -49.04
N ASP A 309 10.64 -17.80 -48.10
CA ASP A 309 9.41 -17.44 -47.38
C ASP A 309 9.62 -16.20 -46.52
N LYS A 310 10.78 -16.11 -45.84
CA LYS A 310 11.17 -14.91 -45.07
C LYS A 310 11.20 -13.67 -45.94
N LEU A 311 11.92 -13.72 -47.06
CA LEU A 311 12.05 -12.60 -47.99
C LEU A 311 10.69 -12.20 -48.59
N GLN A 312 9.88 -13.17 -49.02
CA GLN A 312 8.57 -12.91 -49.59
C GLN A 312 7.65 -12.17 -48.61
N LEU A 313 7.65 -12.55 -47.33
CA LEU A 313 6.83 -11.90 -46.32
C LEU A 313 7.40 -10.52 -45.93
N MET A 314 8.71 -10.41 -45.76
CA MET A 314 9.37 -9.14 -45.43
C MET A 314 9.25 -8.10 -46.55
N GLU A 315 9.27 -8.51 -47.82
CA GLU A 315 8.97 -7.64 -48.96
C GLU A 315 7.52 -7.16 -48.96
N GLN A 316 6.56 -7.98 -48.50
CA GLN A 316 5.18 -7.52 -48.30
C GLN A 316 5.10 -6.47 -47.19
N TRP A 317 5.83 -6.65 -46.10
CA TRP A 317 5.93 -5.64 -45.04
C TRP A 317 6.59 -4.36 -45.55
N LEU A 318 7.60 -4.47 -46.42
CA LEU A 318 8.29 -3.33 -47.04
C LEU A 318 7.33 -2.51 -47.92
N LYS A 319 6.48 -3.18 -48.70
CA LYS A 319 5.42 -2.50 -49.47
C LYS A 319 4.41 -1.78 -48.60
N ARG A 320 4.15 -2.29 -47.39
CA ARG A 320 3.13 -1.74 -46.49
C ARG A 320 3.63 -0.57 -45.65
N TRP A 321 4.77 -0.72 -45.01
CA TRP A 321 5.32 0.26 -44.07
C TRP A 321 6.37 1.17 -44.73
N GLY A 322 6.84 0.81 -45.92
CA GLY A 322 7.94 1.51 -46.58
C GLY A 322 9.31 1.07 -46.04
N PRO A 323 10.37 1.76 -46.47
CA PRO A 323 11.76 1.45 -46.13
C PRO A 323 12.11 1.87 -44.70
N GLU A 324 11.62 1.12 -43.72
CA GLU A 324 11.97 1.26 -42.31
C GLU A 324 13.35 0.66 -42.03
N ALA A 325 14.17 1.34 -41.20
CA ALA A 325 15.57 0.96 -41.01
C ALA A 325 15.75 -0.47 -40.47
N ALA A 326 14.95 -0.87 -39.48
CA ALA A 326 14.98 -2.22 -38.92
C ALA A 326 14.58 -3.29 -39.94
N LEU A 327 13.61 -2.99 -40.81
CA LEU A 327 13.15 -3.92 -41.86
C LEU A 327 14.20 -4.09 -42.96
N LEU A 328 14.81 -3.00 -43.39
CA LEU A 328 15.92 -3.03 -44.35
C LEU A 328 17.14 -3.78 -43.78
N ALA A 329 17.48 -3.55 -42.51
CA ALA A 329 18.56 -4.27 -41.85
C ALA A 329 18.31 -5.79 -41.84
N ALA A 330 17.08 -6.19 -41.48
CA ALA A 330 16.69 -7.59 -41.45
C ALA A 330 16.66 -8.22 -42.86
N LEU A 331 16.10 -7.53 -43.86
CA LEU A 331 16.13 -7.96 -45.26
C LEU A 331 17.56 -8.14 -45.76
N GLY A 332 18.44 -7.19 -45.42
CA GLY A 332 19.86 -7.24 -45.75
C GLY A 332 20.56 -8.48 -45.18
N ARG A 333 20.31 -8.81 -43.90
CA ARG A 333 20.85 -10.02 -43.26
C ARG A 333 20.35 -11.30 -43.92
N VAL A 334 19.05 -11.42 -44.17
CA VAL A 334 18.46 -12.61 -44.82
C VAL A 334 18.98 -12.75 -46.27
N CYS A 335 19.13 -11.64 -47.00
CA CYS A 335 19.75 -11.66 -48.33
C CYS A 335 21.23 -12.09 -48.29
N ALA A 336 21.98 -11.65 -47.27
CA ALA A 336 23.38 -12.05 -47.08
C ALA A 336 23.52 -13.55 -46.79
N GLU A 337 22.63 -14.11 -45.96
CA GLU A 337 22.56 -15.56 -45.70
C GLU A 337 22.31 -16.38 -46.99
N GLN A 338 21.63 -15.79 -47.97
CA GLN A 338 21.37 -16.40 -49.28
C GLN A 338 22.39 -16.01 -50.36
N GLN A 339 23.50 -15.37 -49.99
CA GLN A 339 24.55 -14.92 -50.91
C GLN A 339 24.05 -13.96 -52.02
N LEU A 340 22.95 -13.23 -51.75
CA LEU A 340 22.41 -12.20 -52.64
C LEU A 340 23.11 -10.85 -52.39
N TRP A 341 24.43 -10.82 -52.59
CA TRP A 341 25.32 -9.77 -52.12
C TRP A 341 24.91 -8.34 -52.50
N GLY A 342 24.60 -8.09 -53.78
CA GLY A 342 24.25 -6.75 -54.25
C GLY A 342 22.95 -6.20 -53.63
N LYS A 343 21.95 -7.06 -53.41
CA LYS A 343 20.71 -6.66 -52.73
C LYS A 343 20.92 -6.47 -51.23
N ALA A 344 21.68 -7.38 -50.62
CA ALA A 344 22.00 -7.31 -49.20
C ALA A 344 22.76 -6.02 -48.87
N GLU A 345 23.78 -5.67 -49.66
CA GLU A 345 24.54 -4.43 -49.52
C GLU A 345 23.66 -3.18 -49.70
N ALA A 346 22.80 -3.16 -50.73
CA ALA A 346 21.87 -2.05 -50.96
C ALA A 346 20.93 -1.83 -49.77
N TYR A 347 20.29 -2.89 -49.26
CA TYR A 347 19.39 -2.79 -48.10
C TYR A 347 20.13 -2.38 -46.82
N LEU A 348 21.33 -2.91 -46.56
CA LEU A 348 22.11 -2.57 -45.37
C LEU A 348 22.61 -1.12 -45.41
N ARG A 349 23.04 -0.62 -46.57
CA ARG A 349 23.43 0.79 -46.73
C ARG A 349 22.24 1.74 -46.59
N GLU A 350 21.09 1.39 -47.18
CA GLU A 350 19.87 2.19 -47.04
C GLU A 350 19.38 2.21 -45.59
N SER A 351 19.45 1.07 -44.89
CA SER A 351 19.17 0.98 -43.45
C SER A 351 20.08 1.89 -42.64
N MET A 352 21.40 1.79 -42.86
CA MET A 352 22.42 2.58 -42.16
C MET A 352 22.29 4.09 -42.41
N ALA A 353 21.88 4.48 -43.62
CA ALA A 353 21.62 5.88 -43.95
C ALA A 353 20.40 6.46 -43.20
N LYS A 354 19.46 5.61 -42.78
CA LYS A 354 18.27 6.01 -42.02
C LYS A 354 18.48 5.96 -40.52
N ASP A 355 19.03 4.85 -40.04
CA ASP A 355 19.39 4.66 -38.64
C ASP A 355 20.74 3.95 -38.57
N ASP A 356 21.71 4.65 -38.01
CA ASP A 356 23.10 4.21 -38.00
C ASP A 356 23.38 3.25 -36.83
N ALA A 357 22.58 2.19 -36.78
CA ALA A 357 22.60 1.18 -35.73
C ALA A 357 23.90 0.36 -35.79
N PRO A 358 24.57 0.11 -34.65
CA PRO A 358 25.79 -0.72 -34.60
C PRO A 358 25.58 -2.12 -35.18
N SER A 359 24.39 -2.71 -34.99
CA SER A 359 24.04 -4.03 -35.54
C SER A 359 24.01 -4.04 -37.06
N THR A 360 23.53 -2.97 -37.71
CA THR A 360 23.52 -2.81 -39.17
C THR A 360 24.93 -2.65 -39.71
N ARG A 361 25.78 -1.83 -39.06
CA ARG A 361 27.21 -1.70 -39.43
C ARG A 361 27.94 -3.04 -39.36
N LEU A 362 27.72 -3.81 -38.29
CA LEU A 362 28.33 -5.13 -38.13
C LEU A 362 27.86 -6.10 -39.22
N ALA A 363 26.58 -6.07 -39.60
CA ALA A 363 26.06 -6.89 -40.70
C ALA A 363 26.68 -6.51 -42.04
N LEU A 364 26.82 -5.21 -42.33
CA LEU A 364 27.45 -4.70 -43.55
C LEU A 364 28.94 -5.05 -43.59
N ALA A 365 29.66 -4.89 -42.48
CA ALA A 365 31.06 -5.25 -42.38
C ALA A 365 31.30 -6.74 -42.66
N ARG A 366 30.46 -7.63 -42.09
CA ARG A 366 30.53 -9.09 -42.37
C ARG A 366 30.28 -9.40 -43.85
N LEU A 367 29.33 -8.71 -44.48
CA LEU A 367 29.06 -8.87 -45.90
C LEU A 367 30.24 -8.40 -46.77
N LEU A 368 30.88 -7.27 -46.40
CA LEU A 368 32.04 -6.75 -47.11
C LEU A 368 33.27 -7.66 -46.96
N GLU A 369 33.43 -8.29 -45.80
CA GLU A 369 34.47 -9.30 -45.58
C GLU A 369 34.26 -10.54 -46.46
N GLN A 370 33.02 -11.02 -46.56
CA GLN A 370 32.64 -12.13 -47.45
C GLN A 370 32.77 -11.81 -48.95
N THR A 371 32.81 -10.53 -49.32
CA THR A 371 32.99 -10.05 -50.70
C THR A 371 34.40 -9.49 -50.96
N GLU A 372 35.39 -9.88 -50.15
CA GLU A 372 36.82 -9.55 -50.29
C GLU A 372 37.18 -8.04 -50.15
N ARG A 373 36.28 -7.23 -49.58
CA ARG A 373 36.47 -5.78 -49.34
C ARG A 373 36.89 -5.48 -47.90
N ALA A 374 37.96 -6.14 -47.46
CA ALA A 374 38.41 -6.15 -46.06
C ALA A 374 38.76 -4.76 -45.49
N GLN A 375 39.29 -3.83 -46.30
CA GLN A 375 39.64 -2.49 -45.84
C GLN A 375 38.41 -1.65 -45.44
N GLU A 376 37.34 -1.74 -46.24
CA GLU A 376 36.07 -1.08 -45.94
C GLU A 376 35.39 -1.73 -44.73
N ALA A 377 35.39 -3.06 -44.66
CA ALA A 377 34.87 -3.80 -43.50
C ALA A 377 35.56 -3.38 -42.19
N ALA A 378 36.89 -3.25 -42.20
CA ALA A 378 37.67 -2.81 -41.03
C ALA A 378 37.36 -1.37 -40.59
N GLY A 379 36.91 -0.51 -41.50
CA GLY A 379 36.40 0.83 -41.16
C GLY A 379 35.10 0.73 -40.37
N LEU A 380 34.12 0.00 -40.91
CA LEU A 380 32.81 -0.20 -40.28
C LEU A 380 32.89 -0.91 -38.93
N TYR A 381 33.79 -1.90 -38.77
CA TYR A 381 34.02 -2.53 -37.46
C TYR A 381 34.54 -1.54 -36.42
N ARG A 382 35.46 -0.65 -36.80
CA ARG A 382 36.00 0.39 -35.92
C ARG A 382 34.92 1.39 -35.50
N GLU A 383 34.10 1.83 -36.44
CA GLU A 383 33.00 2.76 -36.17
C GLU A 383 31.92 2.14 -35.28
N ALA A 384 31.56 0.87 -35.52
CA ALA A 384 30.64 0.12 -34.67
C ALA A 384 31.16 -0.05 -33.24
N ALA A 385 32.46 -0.29 -33.07
CA ALA A 385 33.08 -0.41 -31.75
C ALA A 385 33.15 0.94 -31.00
N GLN A 386 33.33 2.05 -31.71
CA GLN A 386 33.35 3.39 -31.13
C GLN A 386 31.96 3.83 -30.64
N THR A 387 30.90 3.46 -31.35
CA THR A 387 29.51 3.75 -30.96
C THR A 387 29.03 2.92 -29.76
N GLN A 388 29.59 1.73 -29.53
CA GLN A 388 29.31 0.92 -28.33
C GLN A 388 30.06 1.37 -27.08
N ARG A 389 31.02 2.28 -27.19
CA ARG A 389 31.77 2.80 -26.04
C ARG A 389 30.82 3.73 -25.25
N PRO A 390 30.57 3.49 -23.94
CA PRO A 390 29.82 4.45 -23.14
C PRO A 390 30.53 5.81 -23.23
N PRO A 391 29.81 6.95 -23.19
CA PRO A 391 30.44 8.26 -23.29
C PRO A 391 31.54 8.32 -22.25
N SER A 392 32.79 8.41 -22.70
CA SER A 392 33.92 8.62 -21.82
C SER A 392 33.60 9.89 -21.05
N THR A 393 33.42 9.75 -19.73
CA THR A 393 33.36 10.86 -18.79
C THR A 393 34.49 11.80 -19.14
N SER A 394 34.14 12.92 -19.78
CA SER A 394 35.10 13.97 -20.03
C SER A 394 35.65 14.37 -18.67
N ARG A 395 36.97 14.17 -18.54
CA ARG A 395 37.79 14.67 -17.44
C ARG A 395 37.26 16.04 -17.04
N GLN A 396 36.66 16.13 -15.85
CA GLN A 396 36.53 17.41 -15.17
C GLN A 396 37.92 18.01 -15.11
N ALA A 397 38.08 19.18 -15.72
CA ALA A 397 39.27 19.98 -15.61
C ALA A 397 39.59 20.19 -14.12
N PRO A 398 40.86 20.14 -13.70
CA PRO A 398 41.22 20.43 -12.33
C PRO A 398 40.81 21.87 -12.02
N VAL A 399 40.05 22.04 -10.94
CA VAL A 399 39.76 23.35 -10.35
C VAL A 399 41.12 24.02 -10.08
N MET A 400 41.38 25.07 -10.85
CA MET A 400 42.58 25.88 -10.74
C MET A 400 42.52 26.63 -9.40
N ASN A 401 43.31 26.17 -8.44
CA ASN A 401 43.63 26.91 -7.23
C ASN A 401 44.50 28.12 -7.64
N ALA A 402 43.92 29.31 -7.63
CA ALA A 402 44.64 30.58 -7.55
C ALA A 402 44.22 31.22 -6.22
N ALA A 403 45.05 31.08 -5.18
CA ALA A 403 46.03 32.08 -4.78
C ALA A 403 45.39 33.36 -4.23
N SER A 404 45.36 33.42 -2.89
CA SER A 404 45.83 34.53 -2.04
C SER A 404 46.03 35.91 -2.67
N SER A 405 45.46 36.95 -2.05
CA SER A 405 46.13 38.19 -1.58
C SER A 405 45.21 39.43 -1.65
N GLU A 406 45.49 40.37 -0.75
CA GLU A 406 45.02 41.78 -0.64
C GLU A 406 43.65 41.99 0.04
N ALA A 407 43.59 42.36 1.33
CA ALA A 407 43.93 43.65 1.96
C ALA A 407 42.86 44.74 1.76
N ARG A 408 41.90 44.83 2.69
CA ARG A 408 41.61 46.03 3.52
C ARG A 408 40.42 45.79 4.44
#